data_AF-A0A653TCC3-F1
#
_entry.id   AF-A0A653TCC3-F1
#
_cell.length_a   1.000
_cell.length_b   1.000
_cell.length_c   1.000
_cell.angle_alpha   90.00
_cell.angle_beta   90.00
_cell.angle_gamma   90.00
#
_symmetry.space_group_name_H-M   'P 1'
#
loop_
_entity.id
_entity.type
_entity.pdbx_description
1 polymer ?
#
loop_
_entity_poly.entity_id
_entity_poly.type
_entity_poly.pdbx_seq_one_letter_code
_entity_poly.pdbx_strand_id
1 'polypeptide(L)'
;MICKPSLAYSVFVVDVFRALDDETRRLVLDELSVRDGQTLFEICSVLTMRHGLSLTRQAISQHLGVLESAGLVVTERRGRAKFHFFNRDPLSEITGRWPSRKTTPP
;
A
#
# COMPACT_ATOMS: atom_id res chain seq x y z
N MET A 1 8.20 -17.73 -26.19
CA MET A 1 8.71 -17.41 -24.84
C MET A 1 7.64 -17.76 -23.83
N ILE A 2 7.75 -18.92 -23.18
CA ILE A 2 6.83 -19.33 -22.12
C ILE A 2 7.40 -18.73 -20.82
N CYS A 3 7.00 -17.50 -20.50
CA CYS A 3 7.23 -16.98 -19.16
C CYS A 3 6.39 -17.83 -18.21
N LYS A 4 7.06 -18.62 -17.36
CA LYS A 4 6.41 -19.37 -16.28
C LYS A 4 5.77 -18.36 -15.32
N PRO A 5 4.43 -18.24 -15.23
CA PRO A 5 3.77 -17.25 -14.37
C PRO A 5 4.08 -17.49 -12.87
N SER A 6 4.51 -18.69 -12.52
CA SER A 6 4.86 -19.10 -11.17
C SER A 6 6.04 -18.33 -10.55
N LEU A 7 7.04 -17.91 -11.35
CA LEU A 7 8.23 -17.24 -10.79
C LEU A 7 7.98 -15.76 -10.53
N ALA A 8 7.21 -15.10 -11.42
CA ALA A 8 6.79 -13.71 -11.25
C ALA A 8 5.87 -13.55 -10.03
N TYR A 9 4.97 -14.51 -9.80
CA TYR A 9 4.08 -14.50 -8.65
C TYR A 9 4.82 -14.64 -7.31
N SER A 10 5.88 -15.46 -7.23
CA SER A 10 6.67 -15.60 -6.00
C SER A 10 7.45 -14.34 -5.64
N VAL A 11 7.98 -13.62 -6.64
CA VAL A 11 8.68 -12.35 -6.41
C VAL A 11 7.69 -11.29 -5.92
N PHE A 12 6.53 -11.20 -6.59
CA PHE A 12 5.46 -10.26 -6.23
C PHE A 12 4.97 -10.43 -4.78
N VAL A 13 4.75 -11.67 -4.32
CA VAL A 13 4.30 -11.92 -2.94
C VAL A 13 5.37 -11.54 -1.91
N VAL A 14 6.66 -11.78 -2.18
CA VAL A 14 7.76 -11.36 -1.30
C VAL A 14 7.84 -9.83 -1.23
N ASP A 15 7.60 -9.13 -2.33
CA ASP A 15 7.61 -7.67 -2.39
C ASP A 15 6.45 -7.05 -1.59
N VAL A 16 5.26 -7.67 -1.59
CA VAL A 16 4.11 -7.24 -0.79
C VAL A 16 4.42 -7.33 0.71
N PHE A 17 4.90 -8.48 1.20
CA PHE A 17 5.20 -8.63 2.62
C PHE A 17 6.34 -7.72 3.06
N ARG A 18 7.38 -7.58 2.23
CA ARG A 18 8.47 -6.63 2.49
C ARG A 18 7.95 -5.20 2.54
N ALA A 19 6.99 -4.83 1.68
CA ALA A 19 6.35 -3.52 1.72
C ALA A 19 5.46 -3.33 2.97
N LEU A 20 4.96 -4.38 3.62
CA LEU A 20 4.18 -4.27 4.85
C LEU A 20 5.00 -4.30 6.15
N ASP A 21 6.27 -4.71 6.09
CA ASP A 21 7.14 -4.88 7.27
C ASP A 21 7.48 -3.57 8.01
N ASP A 22 7.16 -2.41 7.42
CA ASP A 22 7.41 -1.09 8.01
C ASP A 22 6.12 -0.47 8.56
N GLU A 23 6.19 0.03 9.79
CA GLU A 23 5.05 0.64 10.47
C GLU A 23 4.52 1.87 9.73
N THR A 24 5.40 2.74 9.22
CA THR A 24 4.98 3.93 8.47
C THR A 24 4.21 3.54 7.20
N ARG A 25 4.68 2.51 6.48
CA ARG A 25 3.98 2.00 5.29
C ARG A 25 2.59 1.45 5.64
N ARG A 26 2.45 0.72 6.76
CA ARG A 26 1.15 0.24 7.24
C ARG A 26 0.21 1.40 7.59
N LEU A 27 0.69 2.42 8.30
CA LEU A 27 -0.11 3.60 8.64
C LEU A 27 -0.54 4.40 7.40
N VAL A 28 0.32 4.51 6.39
CA VAL A 28 -0.06 5.12 5.09
C VAL A 28 -1.21 4.35 4.46
N LEU A 29 -1.14 3.02 4.43
CA LEU A 29 -2.21 2.18 3.88
C LEU A 29 -3.49 2.28 4.73
N ASP A 30 -3.38 2.34 6.05
CA ASP A 30 -4.52 2.51 6.95
C ASP A 30 -5.26 3.83 6.66
N GLU A 31 -4.52 4.93 6.50
CA GLU A 31 -5.12 6.23 6.19
C GLU A 31 -5.71 6.30 4.78
N LEU A 32 -5.06 5.68 3.79
CA LEU A 32 -5.65 5.52 2.45
C LEU A 32 -6.88 4.60 2.47
N SER A 33 -6.91 3.60 3.36
CA SER A 33 -8.06 2.71 3.51
C SER A 33 -9.28 3.43 4.07
N VAL A 34 -9.07 4.43 4.93
CA VAL A 34 -10.11 5.30 5.49
C VAL A 34 -10.57 6.34 4.47
N ARG A 35 -9.62 6.96 3.76
CA ARG A 35 -9.92 7.92 2.69
C ARG A 35 -8.93 7.75 1.55
N ASP A 36 -9.42 7.26 0.43
CA ASP A 36 -8.64 7.15 -0.81
C ASP A 36 -8.47 8.51 -1.51
N GLY A 37 -7.56 8.56 -2.49
CA GLY A 37 -7.37 9.74 -3.34
C GLY A 37 -6.74 10.90 -2.58
N GLN A 38 -5.65 10.65 -1.87
CA GLN A 38 -4.92 11.65 -1.11
C GLN A 38 -3.64 12.08 -1.82
N THR A 39 -3.32 13.37 -1.76
CA THR A 39 -2.02 13.89 -2.19
C THR A 39 -0.94 13.57 -1.17
N LEU A 40 0.34 13.63 -1.58
CA LEU A 40 1.47 13.50 -0.66
C LEU A 40 1.37 14.48 0.52
N PHE A 41 0.90 15.69 0.28
CA PHE A 41 0.75 16.71 1.32
C PHE A 41 -0.31 16.30 2.36
N GLU A 42 -1.47 15.83 1.90
CA GLU A 42 -2.53 15.37 2.80
C GLU A 42 -2.09 14.16 3.62
N ILE A 43 -1.39 13.19 3.00
CA ILE A 43 -0.84 12.02 3.71
C ILE A 43 0.11 12.46 4.81
N CYS A 44 1.09 13.33 4.50
CA CYS A 44 1.99 13.86 5.52
C CYS A 44 1.22 14.54 6.66
N SER A 45 0.23 15.39 6.32
CA SER A 45 -0.58 16.10 7.32
C SER A 45 -1.32 15.14 8.24
N VAL A 46 -1.97 14.11 7.68
CA VAL A 46 -2.73 13.13 8.46
C VAL A 46 -1.81 12.28 9.34
N LEU A 47 -0.65 11.86 8.84
CA LEU A 47 0.32 11.10 9.63
C LEU A 47 0.84 11.90 10.83
N THR A 48 1.10 13.19 10.63
CA THR A 48 1.51 14.08 11.73
C THR A 48 0.35 14.30 12.71
N MET A 49 -0.85 14.61 12.23
CA MET A 49 -1.99 14.96 13.08
C MET A 49 -2.58 13.78 13.85
N ARG A 50 -2.65 12.58 13.24
CA ARG A 50 -3.30 11.40 13.83
C ARG A 50 -2.32 10.47 14.53
N HIS A 51 -1.09 10.37 14.02
CA HIS A 51 -0.09 9.39 14.47
C HIS A 51 1.15 10.03 15.10
N GLY A 52 1.23 11.37 15.17
CA GLY A 52 2.41 12.08 15.69
C GLY A 52 3.68 11.91 14.85
N LEU A 53 3.57 11.32 13.65
CA LEU A 53 4.70 11.02 12.78
C LEU A 53 5.11 12.26 12.00
N SER A 54 6.25 12.82 12.39
CA SER A 54 6.86 14.00 11.75
C SER A 54 8.02 13.60 10.85
N LEU A 55 7.72 12.86 9.78
CA LEU A 55 8.69 12.49 8.75
C LEU A 55 8.79 13.56 7.67
N THR A 56 9.97 13.65 7.04
CA THR A 56 10.13 14.56 5.90
C THR A 56 9.27 14.10 4.72
N ARG A 57 8.83 15.05 3.89
CA ARG A 57 8.09 14.75 2.65
C ARG A 57 8.85 13.75 1.75
N GLN A 58 10.17 13.83 1.74
CA GLN A 58 11.01 12.92 0.98
C GLN A 58 10.97 11.50 1.56
N ALA A 59 11.02 11.34 2.89
CA ALA A 59 10.89 10.04 3.52
C ALA A 59 9.53 9.40 3.20
N ILE A 60 8.42 10.14 3.36
CA ILE A 60 7.09 9.65 2.99
C ILE A 60 7.00 9.30 1.50
N SER A 61 7.61 10.11 0.62
CA SER A 61 7.66 9.80 -0.81
C SER A 61 8.41 8.49 -1.11
N GLN A 62 9.46 8.16 -0.35
CA GLN A 62 10.18 6.88 -0.50
C GLN A 62 9.29 5.71 -0.05
N HIS A 63 8.59 5.84 1.08
CA HIS A 63 7.63 4.83 1.55
C HIS A 63 6.53 4.58 0.49
N LEU A 64 5.97 5.64 -0.10
CA LEU A 64 5.00 5.54 -1.19
C LEU A 64 5.58 4.86 -2.44
N GLY A 65 6.84 5.11 -2.79
CA GLY A 65 7.50 4.44 -3.91
C GLY A 65 7.67 2.93 -3.70
N VAL A 66 7.96 2.50 -2.47
CA VAL A 66 7.98 1.07 -2.11
C VAL A 66 6.59 0.45 -2.21
N LEU A 67 5.57 1.13 -1.69
CA LEU A 67 4.18 0.67 -1.77
C LEU A 67 3.66 0.60 -3.22
N GLU A 68 4.03 1.57 -4.06
CA GLU A 68 3.70 1.61 -5.50
C GLU A 68 4.39 0.47 -6.24
N SER A 69 5.67 0.19 -5.92
CA SER A 69 6.41 -0.94 -6.52
C SER A 69 5.84 -2.30 -6.14
N ALA A 70 5.31 -2.44 -4.92
CA ALA A 70 4.61 -3.64 -4.46
C ALA A 70 3.15 -3.72 -4.95
N GLY A 71 2.68 -2.73 -5.72
CA GLY A 71 1.31 -2.68 -6.23
C GLY A 71 0.24 -2.39 -5.18
N LEU A 72 0.62 -2.04 -3.94
CA LEU A 72 -0.31 -1.71 -2.85
C LEU A 72 -0.82 -0.26 -2.95
N VAL A 73 -0.14 0.61 -3.69
CA VAL A 73 -0.61 1.97 -3.98
C VAL A 73 -0.63 2.20 -5.47
N VAL A 74 -1.76 2.69 -5.97
CA VAL A 74 -1.91 3.16 -7.35
C VAL A 74 -1.99 4.67 -7.33
N THR A 75 -1.46 5.31 -8.37
CA THR A 75 -1.38 6.76 -8.44
C THR A 75 -2.03 7.32 -9.69
N GLU A 76 -2.69 8.47 -9.54
CA GLU A 76 -3.37 9.16 -10.63
C GLU A 76 -2.94 10.64 -10.61
N ARG A 77 -2.62 11.20 -11.79
CA ARG A 77 -2.34 12.64 -11.90
C ARG A 77 -3.59 13.37 -12.36
N ARG A 78 -4.04 14.35 -11.56
CA ARG A 78 -5.11 15.29 -11.94
C ARG A 78 -4.54 16.70 -11.93
N GLY A 79 -4.34 17.26 -13.12
CA GLY A 79 -3.63 18.53 -13.30
C GLY A 79 -2.19 18.44 -12.78
N ARG A 80 -1.84 19.30 -11.81
CA ARG A 80 -0.49 19.35 -11.22
C ARG A 80 -0.32 18.43 -10.00
N ALA A 81 -1.40 17.83 -9.50
CA ALA A 81 -1.39 17.02 -8.29
C ALA A 81 -1.30 15.52 -8.61
N LYS A 82 -0.55 14.77 -7.79
CA LYS A 82 -0.48 13.30 -7.79
C LYS A 82 -1.30 12.79 -6.60
N PHE A 83 -2.32 12.00 -6.89
CA PHE A 83 -3.22 11.37 -5.93
C PHE A 83 -2.81 9.90 -5.75
N HIS A 84 -2.96 9.39 -4.53
CA HIS A 84 -2.59 8.03 -4.14
C HIS A 84 -3.84 7.30 -3.66
N PHE A 85 -3.97 6.06 -4.09
CA PHE A 85 -5.12 5.18 -3.83
C PHE A 85 -4.60 3.83 -3.33
N PHE A 86 -5.26 3.27 -2.32
CA PHE A 86 -4.95 1.95 -1.82
C PHE A 86 -5.49 0.88 -2.76
N ASN A 87 -4.58 0.09 -3.33
CA ASN A 87 -4.92 -1.11 -4.07
C ASN A 87 -4.87 -2.35 -3.17
N ARG A 88 -6.03 -2.98 -2.97
CA ARG A 88 -6.20 -4.17 -2.14
C ARG A 88 -6.05 -5.48 -2.91
N ASP A 89 -5.92 -5.43 -4.24
CA ASP A 89 -5.83 -6.61 -5.09
C ASP A 89 -4.65 -7.54 -4.70
N PRO A 90 -3.41 -7.03 -4.45
CA PRO A 90 -2.29 -7.89 -4.06
C PRO A 90 -2.55 -8.67 -2.77
N LEU A 91 -3.29 -8.10 -1.83
CA LEU A 91 -3.66 -8.76 -0.57
C LEU A 91 -4.78 -9.78 -0.78
N SER A 92 -5.70 -9.47 -1.68
CA SER A 92 -6.83 -10.35 -2.02
C SER A 92 -6.35 -11.63 -2.69
N GLU A 93 -5.32 -11.57 -3.55
CA GLU A 93 -4.69 -12.75 -4.15
C GLU A 93 -4.07 -13.69 -3.09
N ILE A 94 -3.40 -13.13 -2.09
CA ILE A 94 -2.80 -13.89 -0.99
C ILE A 94 -3.89 -14.59 -0.17
N THR A 95 -4.97 -13.89 0.17
CA THR A 95 -6.09 -14.45 0.93
C THR A 95 -6.91 -15.46 0.13
N GLY A 96 -6.99 -15.33 -1.19
CA GLY A 96 -7.60 -16.35 -2.06
C GLY A 96 -6.84 -17.67 -2.02
N ARG A 97 -5.51 -17.63 -1.89
CA ARG A 97 -4.66 -18.82 -1.79
C ARG A 97 -4.73 -19.49 -0.41
N TRP A 98 -4.79 -18.69 0.65
CA TRP A 98 -4.96 -19.17 2.04
C TRP A 98 -6.12 -18.42 2.71
N PRO A 99 -7.37 -18.87 2.46
CA PRO A 99 -8.54 -18.22 3.04
C PRO A 99 -8.46 -18.27 4.57
N SER A 100 -8.63 -17.10 5.19
CA SER A 100 -8.70 -17.02 6.64
C SER A 100 -9.94 -17.77 7.11
N ARG A 101 -9.76 -18.71 8.05
CA ARG A 101 -10.86 -19.39 8.74
C ARG A 101 -11.52 -18.43 9.73
N LYS A 102 -12.07 -17.30 9.25
CA LYS A 102 -12.91 -16.46 10.07
C LYS A 102 -14.27 -17.14 10.15
N THR A 103 -14.45 -17.95 11.18
CA THR A 103 -15.76 -18.36 11.66
C THR A 103 -16.44 -17.08 12.16
N THR A 104 -17.33 -16.50 11.35
CA THR A 104 -18.31 -15.53 11.87
C THR A 104 -19.18 -16.29 12.86
N PRO A 105 -19.24 -15.93 14.16
CA PRO A 105 -20.20 -16.55 15.05
C PRO A 105 -21.63 -16.17 14.59
N PRO A 106 -22.61 -17.08 14.75
CA PRO A 106 -23.99 -16.88 14.30
C PRO A 106 -24.69 -15.71 14.99
#